data_AF-A0A7V9LAM4-F1
#
_entry.id   AF-A0A7V9LAM4-F1
#
_cell.length_a   1.000
_cell.length_b   1.000
_cell.length_c   1.000
_cell.angle_alpha   90.00
_cell.angle_beta   90.00
_cell.angle_gamma   90.00
#
_symmetry.space_group_name_H-M   'P 1'
#
loop_
_entity.id
_entity.type
_entity.pdbx_description
1 polymer ?
#
loop_
_entity_poly.entity_id
_entity_poly.type
_entity_poly.pdbx_seq_one_letter_code
_entity_poly.pdbx_strand_id
1 'polypeptide(L)'
;MAKKRRDDELDALSRVFASLDEAPPGLHDVEPPSPNLPAGLPPQLIELYAHCDGVRLFVDTVEVVPANGVTTPVPGRWRFAEIEGEGISIDVRGKIWRDDESLDDAVCDGTRLDRWLSGIVDATALFYDADGEFAEDAFDEEGEISPEIRERSLRAQLKRDPSAPGPRWRLALALLDQALLEKARDQLEQVVSDDPAFAWAWLDLARISEKLGDLSNAADELRMAADTAEAMQHPQAGYFFAQMARLAARTGDEVGRAQAASKASLLGTDLKQAQLTGARASLEAGDHASAQGLLELLRAVWPRDLEVLDLARLVDAATN
;
A
#
# COMPACT_ATOMS: atom_id res chain seq x y z
N MET A 1 -7.64 -40.63 -16.51
CA MET A 1 -6.33 -40.64 -15.81
C MET A 1 -5.21 -39.89 -16.54
N ALA A 2 -5.36 -39.49 -17.81
CA ALA A 2 -4.33 -38.73 -18.53
C ALA A 2 -4.33 -37.21 -18.26
N LYS A 3 -5.49 -36.59 -17.92
CA LYS A 3 -5.59 -35.15 -17.63
C LYS A 3 -4.87 -34.76 -16.32
N LYS A 4 -5.05 -35.57 -15.26
CA LYS A 4 -4.41 -35.39 -13.94
C LYS A 4 -2.87 -35.49 -13.96
N ARG A 5 -2.29 -36.07 -15.01
CA ARG A 5 -0.83 -36.25 -15.14
C ARG A 5 -0.14 -35.13 -15.91
N ARG A 6 -0.92 -34.29 -16.61
CA ARG A 6 -0.43 -33.16 -17.42
C ARG A 6 -0.36 -31.87 -16.59
N ASP A 7 -1.23 -31.74 -15.58
CA ASP A 7 -1.26 -30.60 -14.65
C ASP A 7 -0.08 -30.59 -13.65
N ASP A 8 0.58 -31.73 -13.45
CA ASP A 8 1.70 -31.90 -12.50
C ASP A 8 3.08 -31.51 -13.08
N GLU A 9 3.20 -31.27 -14.40
CA GLU A 9 4.49 -30.99 -15.08
C GLU A 9 4.71 -29.55 -15.52
N LEU A 10 3.69 -28.68 -15.44
CA LEU A 10 3.84 -27.26 -15.77
C LEU A 10 4.48 -26.52 -14.59
N ASP A 11 5.52 -25.72 -14.87
CA ASP A 11 6.08 -24.81 -13.88
C ASP A 11 5.02 -23.78 -13.43
N ALA A 12 5.33 -23.05 -12.36
CA ALA A 12 4.36 -22.17 -11.73
C ALA A 12 3.87 -21.06 -12.68
N LEU A 13 4.76 -20.49 -13.50
CA LEU A 13 4.43 -19.45 -14.46
C LEU A 13 3.66 -19.99 -15.66
N SER A 14 4.00 -21.18 -16.15
CA SER A 14 3.25 -21.89 -17.19
C SER A 14 1.76 -22.05 -16.83
N ARG A 15 1.44 -22.28 -15.55
CA ARG A 15 0.04 -22.32 -15.09
C ARG A 15 -0.65 -20.96 -15.11
N VAL A 16 0.09 -19.87 -14.87
CA VAL A 16 -0.45 -18.51 -14.98
C VAL A 16 -0.84 -18.23 -16.42
N PHE A 17 0.06 -18.47 -17.37
CA PHE A 17 -0.21 -18.23 -18.79
C PHE A 17 -1.31 -19.14 -19.33
N ALA A 18 -1.37 -20.41 -18.90
CA ALA A 18 -2.49 -21.28 -19.24
C ALA A 18 -3.85 -20.74 -18.72
N SER A 19 -3.86 -20.07 -17.56
CA SER A 19 -5.07 -19.43 -17.05
C SER A 19 -5.46 -18.18 -17.85
N LEU A 20 -4.47 -17.46 -18.41
CA LEU A 20 -4.73 -16.36 -19.32
C LEU A 20 -5.32 -16.86 -20.64
N ASP A 21 -4.79 -17.94 -21.21
CA ASP A 21 -5.33 -18.56 -22.44
C ASP A 21 -6.81 -18.98 -22.32
N GLU A 22 -7.29 -19.25 -21.09
CA GLU A 22 -8.68 -19.59 -20.80
C GLU A 22 -9.59 -18.36 -20.57
N ALA A 23 -9.02 -17.15 -20.43
CA ALA A 23 -9.77 -15.93 -20.18
C ALA A 23 -10.47 -15.42 -21.45
N PRO A 24 -11.59 -14.66 -21.31
CA PRO A 24 -12.28 -14.06 -22.45
C PRO A 24 -11.34 -13.26 -23.39
N PRO A 25 -11.55 -13.35 -24.72
CA PRO A 25 -10.75 -12.61 -25.68
C PRO A 25 -10.74 -11.10 -25.42
N GLY A 26 -9.59 -10.46 -25.58
CA GLY A 26 -9.43 -9.01 -25.40
C GLY A 26 -9.18 -8.57 -23.97
N LEU A 27 -9.23 -9.47 -22.98
CA LEU A 27 -8.85 -9.16 -21.59
C LEU A 27 -7.35 -9.19 -21.35
N HIS A 28 -6.54 -9.70 -22.27
CA HIS A 28 -5.10 -9.68 -22.16
C HIS A 28 -4.44 -9.72 -23.53
N ASP A 29 -3.21 -9.21 -23.59
CA ASP A 29 -2.31 -9.34 -24.72
C ASP A 29 -0.96 -9.82 -24.20
N VAL A 30 -0.44 -10.91 -24.77
CA VAL A 30 0.82 -11.53 -24.35
C VAL A 30 1.75 -11.53 -25.55
N GLU A 31 2.82 -10.74 -25.47
CA GLU A 31 3.84 -10.71 -26.51
C GLU A 31 4.68 -11.98 -26.46
N PRO A 32 5.09 -12.54 -27.61
CA PRO A 32 5.89 -13.76 -27.65
C PRO A 32 7.25 -13.56 -26.95
N PRO A 33 7.85 -14.61 -26.37
CA PRO A 33 9.15 -14.54 -25.70
C PRO A 33 10.25 -13.92 -26.57
N SER A 34 11.13 -13.14 -25.94
CA SER A 34 12.29 -12.58 -26.62
C SER A 34 13.44 -13.58 -26.68
N PRO A 35 14.05 -13.80 -27.86
CA PRO A 35 15.24 -14.65 -27.96
C PRO A 35 16.49 -13.98 -27.37
N ASN A 36 16.46 -12.67 -27.09
CA ASN A 36 17.61 -11.88 -26.68
C ASN A 36 17.31 -11.09 -25.40
N LEU A 37 17.58 -11.71 -24.25
CA LEU A 37 17.39 -11.05 -22.96
C LEU A 37 18.58 -10.13 -22.61
N PRO A 38 18.32 -8.96 -22.00
CA PRO A 38 19.37 -8.13 -21.43
C PRO A 38 20.22 -8.87 -20.39
N ALA A 39 21.50 -8.53 -20.32
CA ALA A 39 22.38 -9.05 -19.28
C ALA A 39 22.01 -8.47 -17.91
N GLY A 40 22.15 -9.27 -16.85
CA GLY A 40 21.98 -8.81 -15.47
C GLY A 40 20.53 -8.82 -14.95
N LEU A 41 19.59 -9.38 -15.71
CA LEU A 41 18.26 -9.69 -15.18
C LEU A 41 18.35 -10.76 -14.07
N PRO A 42 17.53 -10.65 -13.01
CA PRO A 42 17.43 -11.68 -11.99
C PRO A 42 16.77 -12.95 -12.57
N PRO A 43 17.05 -14.15 -12.03
CA PRO A 43 16.55 -15.41 -12.56
C PRO A 43 15.02 -15.46 -12.77
N GLN A 44 14.27 -14.81 -11.88
CA GLN A 44 12.81 -14.76 -11.93
C GLN A 44 12.30 -14.00 -13.15
N LEU A 45 12.97 -12.90 -13.54
CA LEU A 45 12.62 -12.18 -14.77
C LEU A 45 13.07 -12.94 -16.01
N ILE A 46 14.21 -13.64 -15.96
CA ILE A 46 14.62 -14.53 -17.06
C ILE A 46 13.55 -15.61 -17.30
N GLU A 47 13.00 -16.19 -16.23
CA GLU A 47 11.93 -17.17 -16.30
C GLU A 47 10.63 -16.59 -16.85
N LEU A 48 10.22 -15.39 -16.40
CA LEU A 48 9.08 -14.67 -16.97
C LEU A 48 9.28 -14.40 -18.46
N TYR A 49 10.43 -13.87 -18.84
CA TYR A 49 10.69 -13.49 -20.22
C TYR A 49 10.93 -14.67 -21.17
N ALA A 50 11.12 -15.87 -20.63
CA ALA A 50 11.08 -17.11 -21.40
C ALA A 50 9.65 -17.50 -21.81
N HIS A 51 8.62 -16.93 -21.16
CA HIS A 51 7.21 -17.17 -21.46
C HIS A 51 6.57 -16.06 -22.30
N CYS A 52 7.02 -14.81 -22.16
CA CYS A 52 6.50 -13.65 -22.90
C CYS A 52 7.54 -12.53 -23.00
N ASP A 53 7.43 -11.57 -23.93
CA ASP A 53 8.26 -10.34 -23.94
C ASP A 53 7.44 -9.07 -23.67
N GLY A 54 6.46 -9.19 -22.78
CA GLY A 54 5.51 -8.13 -22.49
C GLY A 54 4.12 -8.71 -22.29
N VAL A 55 3.38 -8.14 -21.36
CA VAL A 55 2.01 -8.57 -21.06
C VAL A 55 1.18 -7.35 -20.71
N ARG A 56 0.01 -7.23 -21.32
CA ARG A 56 -1.02 -6.29 -20.90
C ARG A 56 -2.19 -7.08 -20.37
N LEU A 57 -2.60 -6.80 -19.14
CA LEU A 57 -3.71 -7.48 -18.50
C LEU A 57 -4.83 -6.47 -18.23
N PHE A 58 -6.04 -6.89 -18.60
CA PHE A 58 -7.32 -6.31 -18.24
C PHE A 58 -7.42 -4.81 -18.55
N VAL A 59 -7.44 -4.47 -19.83
CA VAL A 59 -7.54 -3.06 -20.30
C VAL A 59 -6.41 -2.20 -19.72
N ASP A 60 -5.19 -2.69 -19.87
CA ASP A 60 -3.96 -1.98 -19.47
C ASP A 60 -3.87 -1.65 -17.96
N THR A 61 -4.67 -2.32 -17.12
CA THR A 61 -4.59 -2.19 -15.65
C THR A 61 -3.23 -2.65 -15.13
N VAL A 62 -2.69 -3.71 -15.72
CA VAL A 62 -1.34 -4.21 -15.42
C VAL A 62 -0.56 -4.33 -16.71
N GLU A 63 0.60 -3.67 -16.75
CA GLU A 63 1.50 -3.71 -17.88
C GLU A 63 2.86 -4.25 -17.45
N VAL A 64 3.25 -5.42 -17.97
CA VAL A 64 4.62 -5.92 -17.91
C VAL A 64 5.36 -5.40 -19.13
N VAL A 65 6.42 -4.62 -18.91
CA VAL A 65 7.21 -4.06 -20.01
C VAL A 65 8.06 -5.15 -20.68
N PRO A 66 8.39 -5.00 -21.98
CA PRO A 66 9.34 -5.87 -22.64
C PRO A 66 10.69 -5.92 -21.92
N ALA A 67 11.45 -7.01 -22.10
CA ALA A 67 12.68 -7.23 -21.36
C ALA A 67 13.68 -6.07 -21.52
N ASN A 68 13.73 -5.45 -22.72
CA ASN A 68 14.59 -4.30 -23.00
C ASN A 68 14.13 -2.98 -22.35
N GLY A 69 12.90 -2.92 -21.85
CA GLY A 69 12.32 -1.80 -21.13
C GLY A 69 12.51 -1.88 -19.62
N VAL A 70 13.04 -2.99 -19.10
CA VAL A 70 13.34 -3.15 -17.66
C VAL A 70 14.37 -2.12 -17.24
N THR A 71 14.08 -1.39 -16.17
CA THR A 71 14.98 -0.38 -15.59
C THR A 71 15.39 -0.74 -14.16
N THR A 72 16.42 -0.10 -13.63
CA THR A 72 16.93 -0.32 -12.26
C THR A 72 16.87 0.99 -11.48
N PRO A 73 15.67 1.42 -11.01
CA PRO A 73 15.51 2.75 -10.36
C PRO A 73 16.31 2.86 -9.07
N VAL A 74 16.48 1.74 -8.34
CA VAL A 74 17.33 1.63 -7.17
C VAL A 74 18.20 0.37 -7.24
N PRO A 75 19.43 0.38 -6.69
CA PRO A 75 20.31 -0.78 -6.75
C PRO A 75 19.65 -2.06 -6.22
N GLY A 76 19.64 -3.12 -7.04
CA GLY A 76 19.10 -4.42 -6.66
C GLY A 76 17.57 -4.56 -6.78
N ARG A 77 16.87 -3.57 -7.35
CA ARG A 77 15.47 -3.70 -7.78
C ARG A 77 15.33 -3.39 -9.27
N TRP A 78 14.65 -4.27 -9.99
CA TRP A 78 14.36 -4.14 -11.42
C TRP A 78 12.89 -3.80 -11.60
N ARG A 79 12.60 -2.60 -12.11
CA ARG A 79 11.24 -2.21 -12.49
C ARG A 79 10.90 -2.87 -13.81
N PHE A 80 9.88 -3.72 -13.78
CA PHE A 80 9.50 -4.58 -14.91
C PHE A 80 8.01 -4.52 -15.24
N ALA A 81 7.21 -3.86 -14.40
CA ALA A 81 5.79 -3.70 -14.65
C ALA A 81 5.26 -2.40 -14.03
N GLU A 82 4.01 -2.10 -14.33
CA GLU A 82 3.22 -1.00 -13.77
C GLU A 82 1.80 -1.51 -13.47
N ILE A 83 1.20 -1.00 -12.38
CA ILE A 83 -0.21 -1.21 -12.05
C ILE A 83 -0.81 0.17 -11.77
N GLU A 84 -1.80 0.59 -12.56
CA GLU A 84 -2.52 1.87 -12.34
C GLU A 84 -1.60 3.09 -12.22
N GLY A 85 -0.50 3.15 -12.99
CA GLY A 85 0.50 4.24 -12.86
C GLY A 85 1.63 3.96 -11.87
N GLU A 86 1.48 2.98 -10.99
CA GLU A 86 2.44 2.67 -9.94
C GLU A 86 3.47 1.63 -10.38
N GLY A 87 4.75 2.00 -10.25
CA GLY A 87 5.87 1.16 -10.67
C GLY A 87 5.96 -0.14 -9.85
N ILE A 88 6.10 -1.25 -10.56
CA ILE A 88 6.33 -2.58 -9.96
C ILE A 88 7.76 -3.02 -10.23
N SER A 89 8.46 -3.31 -9.14
CA SER A 89 9.83 -3.79 -9.16
C SER A 89 9.97 -5.17 -8.52
N ILE A 90 10.96 -5.93 -8.95
CA ILE A 90 11.37 -7.19 -8.32
C ILE A 90 12.77 -7.05 -7.73
N ASP A 91 13.02 -7.62 -6.55
CA ASP A 91 14.36 -7.67 -5.98
C ASP A 91 15.10 -8.97 -6.30
N VAL A 92 16.38 -9.05 -5.91
CA VAL A 92 17.24 -10.21 -6.16
C VAL A 92 16.73 -11.51 -5.50
N ARG A 93 15.88 -11.40 -4.46
CA ARG A 93 15.27 -12.53 -3.77
C ARG A 93 13.94 -12.94 -4.41
N GLY A 94 13.47 -12.19 -5.40
CA GLY A 94 12.20 -12.42 -6.09
C GLY A 94 10.98 -11.82 -5.40
N LYS A 95 11.16 -10.96 -4.39
CA LYS A 95 10.04 -10.19 -3.82
C LYS A 95 9.63 -9.10 -4.80
N ILE A 96 8.32 -8.87 -4.87
CA ILE A 96 7.69 -7.85 -5.68
C ILE A 96 7.41 -6.64 -4.80
N TRP A 97 7.72 -5.46 -5.31
CA TRP A 97 7.63 -4.17 -4.65
C TRP A 97 6.78 -3.26 -5.51
N ARG A 98 5.74 -2.67 -4.94
CA ARG A 98 4.90 -1.66 -5.58
C ARG A 98 5.26 -0.31 -4.98
N ASP A 99 5.66 0.61 -5.85
CA ASP A 99 5.92 2.00 -5.47
C ASP A 99 4.58 2.65 -5.14
N ASP A 100 4.43 3.21 -3.94
CA ASP A 100 3.21 3.89 -3.50
C ASP A 100 3.54 5.37 -3.31
N GLU A 101 3.16 6.19 -4.29
CA GLU A 101 3.48 7.62 -4.28
C GLU A 101 2.84 8.33 -3.09
N SER A 102 1.68 7.86 -2.62
CA SER A 102 1.00 8.45 -1.48
C SER A 102 1.78 8.26 -0.17
N LEU A 103 2.58 7.21 -0.10
CA LEU A 103 3.41 6.87 1.05
C LEU A 103 4.87 7.32 0.90
N ASP A 104 5.29 7.84 -0.26
CA ASP A 104 6.71 8.04 -0.62
C ASP A 104 7.58 6.83 -0.25
N ASP A 105 7.03 5.63 -0.44
CA ASP A 105 7.65 4.36 -0.03
C ASP A 105 7.26 3.24 -1.01
N ALA A 106 7.98 2.12 -0.93
CA ALA A 106 7.68 0.93 -1.71
C ALA A 106 7.25 -0.21 -0.80
N VAL A 107 6.07 -0.74 -1.05
CA VAL A 107 5.46 -1.80 -0.25
C VAL A 107 5.71 -3.16 -0.91
N CYS A 108 6.06 -4.17 -0.11
CA CYS A 108 6.23 -5.54 -0.63
C CYS A 108 4.86 -6.11 -1.04
N ASP A 109 4.58 -6.09 -2.34
CA ASP A 109 3.32 -6.46 -2.96
C ASP A 109 3.19 -7.98 -3.17
N GLY A 110 4.33 -8.69 -3.22
CA GLY A 110 4.38 -10.13 -3.38
C GLY A 110 5.68 -10.72 -2.87
N THR A 111 5.64 -11.94 -2.36
CA THR A 111 6.84 -12.65 -1.88
C THR A 111 7.56 -13.41 -2.99
N ARG A 112 6.86 -13.70 -4.09
CA ARG A 112 7.35 -14.39 -5.28
C ARG A 112 6.61 -13.93 -6.54
N LEU A 113 7.33 -13.81 -7.65
CA LEU A 113 6.77 -13.41 -8.94
C LEU A 113 5.60 -14.28 -9.41
N ASP A 114 5.74 -15.61 -9.35
CA ASP A 114 4.70 -16.54 -9.83
C ASP A 114 3.40 -16.43 -9.02
N ARG A 115 3.51 -16.25 -7.70
CA ARG A 115 2.37 -16.10 -6.79
C ARG A 115 1.70 -14.74 -6.96
N TRP A 116 2.51 -13.68 -7.06
CA TRP A 116 2.03 -12.33 -7.30
C TRP A 116 1.26 -12.27 -8.61
N LEU A 117 1.84 -12.73 -9.72
CA LEU A 117 1.18 -12.68 -11.03
C LEU A 117 -0.09 -13.54 -11.06
N SER A 118 -0.06 -14.75 -10.48
CA SER A 118 -1.28 -15.56 -10.30
C SER A 118 -2.36 -14.83 -9.51
N GLY A 119 -1.96 -14.13 -8.44
CA GLY A 119 -2.85 -13.38 -7.56
C GLY A 119 -3.47 -12.19 -8.26
N ILE A 120 -2.68 -11.46 -9.06
CA ILE A 120 -3.15 -10.38 -9.91
C ILE A 120 -4.19 -10.91 -10.90
N VAL A 121 -3.88 -11.97 -11.65
CA VAL A 121 -4.82 -12.56 -12.63
C VAL A 121 -6.13 -13.00 -11.98
N ASP A 122 -6.06 -13.73 -10.85
CA ASP A 122 -7.26 -14.14 -10.11
C ASP A 122 -8.07 -12.94 -9.59
N ALA A 123 -7.39 -11.88 -9.15
CA ALA A 123 -8.02 -10.69 -8.59
C ALA A 123 -8.68 -9.84 -9.66
N THR A 124 -8.02 -9.65 -10.80
CA THR A 124 -8.56 -8.86 -11.91
C THR A 124 -9.67 -9.59 -12.66
N ALA A 125 -9.65 -10.93 -12.72
CA ALA A 125 -10.75 -11.71 -13.27
C ALA A 125 -12.08 -11.49 -12.54
N LEU A 126 -12.08 -10.97 -11.31
CA LEU A 126 -13.32 -10.67 -10.57
C LEU A 126 -14.06 -9.44 -11.08
N PHE A 127 -13.40 -8.57 -11.85
CA PHE A 127 -14.04 -7.40 -12.44
C PHE A 127 -14.85 -7.72 -13.69
N TYR A 128 -14.71 -8.93 -14.23
CA TYR A 128 -15.30 -9.31 -15.51
C TYR A 128 -16.20 -10.54 -15.37
N ASP A 129 -17.21 -10.62 -16.23
CA ASP A 129 -18.08 -11.78 -16.35
C ASP A 129 -17.56 -12.80 -17.38
N ALA A 130 -18.38 -13.80 -17.70
CA ALA A 130 -18.01 -14.87 -18.64
C ALA A 130 -17.92 -14.40 -20.10
N ASP A 131 -18.55 -13.28 -20.44
CA ASP A 131 -18.53 -12.69 -21.76
C ASP A 131 -17.38 -11.66 -21.92
N GLY A 132 -16.69 -11.35 -20.83
CA GLY A 132 -15.58 -10.39 -20.78
C GLY A 132 -16.06 -8.94 -20.61
N GLU A 133 -17.34 -8.74 -20.29
CA GLU A 133 -17.86 -7.44 -19.88
C GLU A 133 -17.60 -7.21 -18.39
N PHE A 134 -17.66 -5.95 -17.94
CA PHE A 134 -17.55 -5.67 -16.50
C PHE A 134 -18.71 -6.33 -15.75
N ALA A 135 -18.39 -7.01 -14.65
CA ALA A 135 -19.40 -7.63 -13.80
C ALA A 135 -20.33 -6.54 -13.22
N GLU A 136 -21.63 -6.83 -13.11
CA GLU A 136 -22.67 -5.87 -12.70
C GLU A 136 -22.34 -5.18 -11.35
N ASP A 137 -21.72 -5.90 -10.42
CA ASP A 137 -21.36 -5.41 -9.09
C ASP A 137 -19.89 -4.96 -8.98
N ALA A 138 -19.15 -4.89 -10.10
CA ALA A 138 -17.73 -4.52 -10.11
C ALA A 138 -17.50 -3.08 -9.65
N PHE A 139 -18.39 -2.18 -10.05
CA PHE A 139 -18.32 -0.75 -9.79
C PHE A 139 -19.62 -0.25 -9.19
N ASP A 140 -19.54 0.79 -8.36
CA ASP A 140 -20.71 1.48 -7.81
C ASP A 140 -21.28 2.53 -8.78
N GLU A 141 -22.28 3.29 -8.33
CA GLU A 141 -22.95 4.33 -9.14
C GLU A 141 -22.01 5.46 -9.57
N GLU A 142 -20.87 5.62 -8.88
CA GLU A 142 -19.86 6.65 -9.13
C GLU A 142 -18.76 6.14 -10.08
N GLY A 143 -18.80 4.84 -10.42
CA GLY A 143 -17.81 4.17 -11.25
C GLY A 143 -16.55 3.75 -10.48
N GLU A 144 -16.59 3.83 -9.15
CA GLU A 144 -15.52 3.35 -8.28
C GLU A 144 -15.67 1.86 -8.02
N ILE A 145 -14.56 1.17 -7.77
CA ILE A 145 -14.62 -0.28 -7.47
C ILE A 145 -15.46 -0.49 -6.20
N SER A 146 -16.46 -1.36 -6.29
CA SER A 146 -17.32 -1.64 -5.14
C SER A 146 -16.51 -2.20 -3.95
N PRO A 147 -16.83 -1.82 -2.70
CA PRO A 147 -16.10 -2.30 -1.52
C PRO A 147 -15.99 -3.84 -1.45
N GLU A 148 -17.05 -4.54 -1.86
CA GLU A 148 -17.12 -5.99 -1.88
C GLU A 148 -16.15 -6.61 -2.89
N ILE A 149 -16.05 -6.02 -4.09
CA ILE A 149 -15.13 -6.49 -5.13
C ILE A 149 -13.68 -6.15 -4.77
N ARG A 150 -13.44 -4.96 -4.20
CA ARG A 150 -12.12 -4.59 -3.66
C ARG A 150 -11.66 -5.57 -2.58
N GLU A 151 -12.52 -5.93 -1.64
CA GLU A 151 -12.20 -6.94 -0.62
C GLU A 151 -11.92 -8.31 -1.24
N ARG A 152 -12.78 -8.78 -2.16
CA ARG A 152 -12.63 -10.08 -2.81
C ARG A 152 -11.36 -10.17 -3.64
N SER A 153 -10.98 -9.11 -4.35
CA SER A 153 -9.77 -9.05 -5.17
C SER A 153 -8.51 -9.16 -4.32
N LEU A 154 -8.44 -8.43 -3.20
CA LEU A 154 -7.33 -8.53 -2.24
C LEU A 154 -7.26 -9.92 -1.60
N ARG A 155 -8.40 -10.54 -1.28
CA ARG A 155 -8.45 -11.93 -0.79
C ARG A 155 -8.00 -12.93 -1.84
N ALA A 156 -8.28 -12.70 -3.12
CA ALA A 156 -7.80 -13.54 -4.21
C ALA A 156 -6.27 -13.49 -4.33
N GLN A 157 -5.67 -12.31 -4.22
CA GLN A 157 -4.21 -12.15 -4.15
C GLN A 157 -3.63 -12.92 -2.96
N LEU A 158 -4.17 -12.74 -1.76
CA LEU A 158 -3.68 -13.40 -0.54
C LEU A 158 -3.91 -14.91 -0.54
N LYS A 159 -4.85 -15.43 -1.32
CA LYS A 159 -4.99 -16.88 -1.52
C LYS A 159 -3.79 -17.46 -2.28
N ARG A 160 -3.20 -16.70 -3.20
CA ARG A 160 -1.99 -17.09 -3.96
C ARG A 160 -0.72 -16.79 -3.19
N ASP A 161 -0.69 -15.67 -2.45
CA ASP A 161 0.43 -15.29 -1.61
C ASP A 161 -0.01 -14.86 -0.19
N PRO A 162 -0.21 -15.82 0.73
CA PRO A 162 -0.65 -15.52 2.09
C PRO A 162 0.33 -14.68 2.91
N SER A 163 1.59 -14.59 2.49
CA SER A 163 2.64 -13.87 3.22
C SER A 163 2.95 -12.50 2.63
N ALA A 164 2.20 -12.04 1.62
CA ALA A 164 2.42 -10.74 1.01
C ALA A 164 1.86 -9.62 1.92
N PRO A 165 2.70 -8.74 2.50
CA PRO A 165 2.24 -7.71 3.42
C PRO A 165 1.43 -6.61 2.72
N GLY A 166 1.76 -6.25 1.47
CA GLY A 166 1.07 -5.17 0.73
C GLY A 166 -0.42 -5.42 0.51
N PRO A 167 -0.84 -6.52 -0.14
CA PRO A 167 -2.25 -6.85 -0.33
C PRO A 167 -2.99 -7.04 1.01
N ARG A 168 -2.30 -7.53 2.05
CA ARG A 168 -2.88 -7.69 3.39
C ARG A 168 -3.11 -6.35 4.09
N TRP A 169 -2.17 -5.42 3.97
CA TRP A 169 -2.31 -4.06 4.47
C TRP A 169 -3.45 -3.34 3.75
N ARG A 170 -3.51 -3.40 2.41
CA ARG A 170 -4.64 -2.84 1.64
C ARG A 170 -5.98 -3.49 1.97
N LEU A 171 -6.01 -4.79 2.30
CA LEU A 171 -7.21 -5.46 2.80
C LEU A 171 -7.66 -4.89 4.14
N ALA A 172 -6.73 -4.58 5.04
CA ALA A 172 -7.06 -3.91 6.29
C ALA A 172 -7.68 -2.53 6.06
N LEU A 173 -7.13 -1.75 5.11
CA LEU A 173 -7.68 -0.44 4.73
C LEU A 173 -9.09 -0.57 4.15
N ALA A 174 -9.32 -1.52 3.23
CA ALA A 174 -10.65 -1.77 2.68
C ALA A 174 -11.67 -2.19 3.74
N LEU A 175 -11.24 -2.94 4.77
CA LEU A 175 -12.08 -3.30 5.91
C LEU A 175 -12.34 -2.11 6.84
N LEU A 176 -11.36 -1.22 7.00
CA LEU A 176 -11.49 0.02 7.76
C LEU A 176 -12.49 0.99 7.11
N ASP A 177 -12.47 1.11 5.79
CA ASP A 177 -13.43 1.90 5.00
C ASP A 177 -14.87 1.41 5.21
N GLN A 178 -15.04 0.08 5.40
CA GLN A 178 -16.32 -0.56 5.75
C GLN A 178 -16.65 -0.50 7.26
N ALA A 179 -15.88 0.24 8.06
CA ALA A 179 -16.01 0.33 9.52
C ALA A 179 -15.87 -1.02 10.28
N LEU A 180 -15.23 -2.03 9.67
CA LEU A 180 -14.98 -3.35 10.25
C LEU A 180 -13.67 -3.35 11.06
N LEU A 181 -13.61 -2.52 12.09
CA LEU A 181 -12.38 -2.21 12.85
C LEU A 181 -11.63 -3.44 13.36
N GLU A 182 -12.31 -4.40 13.99
CA GLU A 182 -11.67 -5.60 14.53
C GLU A 182 -11.07 -6.49 13.43
N LYS A 183 -11.77 -6.64 12.29
CA LYS A 183 -11.24 -7.42 11.16
C LYS A 183 -10.03 -6.73 10.52
N ALA A 184 -10.06 -5.40 10.45
CA ALA A 184 -8.94 -4.61 9.95
C ALA A 184 -7.73 -4.72 10.90
N ARG A 185 -7.96 -4.67 12.22
CA ARG A 185 -6.94 -4.94 13.25
C ARG A 185 -6.28 -6.30 13.04
N ASP A 186 -7.07 -7.37 12.90
CA ASP A 186 -6.56 -8.73 12.67
C ASP A 186 -5.62 -8.81 11.45
N GLN A 187 -5.95 -8.08 10.37
CA GLN A 187 -5.10 -8.05 9.19
C GLN A 187 -3.78 -7.31 9.43
N LEU A 188 -3.81 -6.16 10.11
CA LEU A 188 -2.60 -5.37 10.40
C LEU A 188 -1.69 -6.05 11.41
N GLU A 189 -2.23 -6.71 12.43
CA GLU A 189 -1.44 -7.52 13.38
C GLU A 189 -0.62 -8.58 12.64
N GLN A 190 -1.21 -9.23 11.63
CA GLN A 190 -0.49 -10.17 10.78
C GLN A 190 0.54 -9.47 9.89
N VAL A 191 0.24 -8.30 9.32
CA VAL A 191 1.22 -7.52 8.52
C VAL A 191 2.46 -7.18 9.35
N VAL A 192 2.28 -6.62 10.54
CA VAL A 192 3.42 -6.21 11.38
C VAL A 192 4.16 -7.38 12.01
N SER A 193 3.53 -8.55 12.10
CA SER A 193 4.20 -9.81 12.45
C SER A 193 5.09 -10.33 11.31
N ASP A 194 4.59 -10.30 10.06
CA ASP A 194 5.30 -10.81 8.89
C ASP A 194 6.38 -9.83 8.39
N ASP A 195 6.12 -8.54 8.49
CA ASP A 195 7.03 -7.45 8.13
C ASP A 195 7.08 -6.35 9.22
N PRO A 196 7.84 -6.57 10.30
CA PRO A 196 7.99 -5.59 11.37
C PRO A 196 8.61 -4.26 10.92
N ALA A 197 9.24 -4.23 9.75
CA ALA A 197 9.88 -3.04 9.18
C ALA A 197 8.88 -2.12 8.46
N PHE A 198 7.62 -2.54 8.28
CA PHE A 198 6.62 -1.76 7.59
C PHE A 198 5.98 -0.72 8.52
N ALA A 199 6.60 0.47 8.60
CA ALA A 199 6.22 1.53 9.53
C ALA A 199 4.76 2.03 9.36
N TRP A 200 4.26 2.09 8.12
CA TRP A 200 2.88 2.48 7.83
C TRP A 200 1.85 1.51 8.41
N ALA A 201 2.11 0.20 8.36
CA ALA A 201 1.22 -0.79 8.97
C ALA A 201 1.11 -0.63 10.50
N TRP A 202 2.22 -0.30 11.18
CA TRP A 202 2.20 0.04 12.61
C TRP A 202 1.38 1.30 12.89
N LEU A 203 1.51 2.33 12.06
CA LEU A 203 0.73 3.56 12.21
C LEU A 203 -0.78 3.31 12.03
N ASP A 204 -1.16 2.54 11.01
CA ASP A 204 -2.57 2.23 10.78
C ASP A 204 -3.13 1.31 11.87
N LEU A 205 -2.32 0.40 12.41
CA LEU A 205 -2.72 -0.42 13.55
C LEU A 205 -3.01 0.46 14.77
N ALA A 206 -2.13 1.44 15.05
CA ALA A 206 -2.35 2.41 16.11
C ALA A 206 -3.63 3.25 15.94
N ARG A 207 -3.93 3.67 14.71
CA ARG A 207 -5.17 4.39 14.39
C ARG A 207 -6.40 3.54 14.68
N ILE A 208 -6.35 2.25 14.35
CA ILE A 208 -7.45 1.32 14.65
C ILE A 208 -7.57 1.09 16.16
N SER A 209 -6.47 0.84 16.86
CA SER A 209 -6.44 0.72 18.33
C SER A 209 -7.02 1.96 19.02
N GLU A 210 -6.69 3.16 18.53
CA GLU A 210 -7.26 4.41 19.03
C GLU A 210 -8.78 4.49 18.79
N LYS A 211 -9.27 4.11 17.60
CA LYS A 211 -10.72 4.05 17.29
C LYS A 211 -11.46 3.04 18.17
N LEU A 212 -10.81 1.96 18.57
CA LEU A 212 -11.33 0.95 19.51
C LEU A 212 -11.22 1.40 20.98
N GLY A 213 -10.58 2.54 21.26
CA GLY A 213 -10.37 3.06 22.62
C GLY A 213 -9.20 2.41 23.37
N ASP A 214 -8.40 1.59 22.69
CA ASP A 214 -7.24 0.90 23.23
C ASP A 214 -5.99 1.78 23.16
N LEU A 215 -6.00 2.86 23.96
CA LEU A 215 -4.96 3.89 23.93
C LEU A 215 -3.58 3.37 24.38
N SER A 216 -3.54 2.27 25.13
CA SER A 216 -2.27 1.65 25.54
C SER A 216 -1.59 1.00 24.35
N ASN A 217 -2.31 0.14 23.61
CA ASN A 217 -1.76 -0.51 22.42
C ASN A 217 -1.45 0.52 21.33
N ALA A 218 -2.32 1.51 21.13
CA ALA A 218 -2.07 2.59 20.17
C ALA A 218 -0.74 3.34 20.44
N ALA A 219 -0.37 3.53 21.72
CA ALA A 219 0.89 4.18 22.08
C ALA A 219 2.11 3.29 21.78
N ASP A 220 2.03 1.99 22.06
CA ASP A 220 3.09 1.05 21.73
C ASP A 220 3.26 0.89 20.21
N GLU A 221 2.16 0.82 19.47
CA GLU A 221 2.14 0.71 18.01
C GLU A 221 2.71 1.97 17.33
N LEU A 222 2.36 3.17 17.81
CA LEU A 222 2.98 4.41 17.33
C LEU A 222 4.47 4.50 17.61
N ARG A 223 4.90 4.01 18.77
CA ARG A 223 6.34 3.91 19.10
C ARG A 223 7.04 2.98 18.12
N MET A 224 6.46 1.81 17.83
CA MET A 224 7.01 0.89 16.82
C MET A 224 7.07 1.52 15.44
N ALA A 225 6.02 2.25 15.01
CA ALA A 225 6.01 2.97 13.74
C ALA A 225 7.16 3.99 13.66
N ALA A 226 7.33 4.82 14.69
CA ALA A 226 8.35 5.86 14.72
C ALA A 226 9.78 5.30 14.82
N ASP A 227 10.01 4.31 15.69
CA ASP A 227 11.32 3.68 15.87
C ASP A 227 11.77 2.97 14.57
N THR A 228 10.85 2.24 13.92
CA THR A 228 11.11 1.57 12.64
C THR A 228 11.38 2.58 11.52
N ALA A 229 10.57 3.64 11.43
CA ALA A 229 10.78 4.70 10.43
C ALA A 229 12.13 5.41 10.61
N GLU A 230 12.55 5.69 11.85
CA GLU A 230 13.87 6.27 12.13
C GLU A 230 15.00 5.30 11.76
N ALA A 231 14.88 4.03 12.15
CA ALA A 231 15.89 3.01 11.86
C ALA A 231 16.09 2.78 10.35
N MET A 232 15.00 2.86 9.57
CA MET A 232 15.02 2.73 8.11
C MET A 232 15.31 4.04 7.38
N GLN A 233 15.51 5.15 8.11
CA GLN A 233 15.71 6.49 7.53
C GLN A 233 14.56 6.89 6.58
N HIS A 234 13.34 6.51 6.94
CA HIS A 234 12.14 6.78 6.16
C HIS A 234 11.94 8.30 6.01
N PRO A 235 11.60 8.83 4.82
CA PRO A 235 11.46 10.28 4.60
C PRO A 235 10.44 10.94 5.55
N GLN A 236 9.37 10.22 5.89
CA GLN A 236 8.32 10.63 6.81
C GLN A 236 8.56 10.28 8.28
N ALA A 237 9.78 9.91 8.71
CA ALA A 237 10.08 9.62 10.12
C ALA A 237 9.56 10.71 11.08
N GLY A 238 9.68 11.98 10.70
CA GLY A 238 9.14 13.11 11.47
C GLY A 238 7.62 13.08 11.66
N TYR A 239 6.86 12.59 10.67
CA TYR A 239 5.41 12.45 10.73
C TYR A 239 4.98 11.36 11.73
N PHE A 240 5.66 10.21 11.73
CA PHE A 240 5.39 9.15 12.70
C PHE A 240 5.62 9.61 14.15
N PHE A 241 6.71 10.35 14.42
CA PHE A 241 6.93 10.97 15.72
C PHE A 241 5.88 12.04 16.06
N ALA A 242 5.36 12.79 15.09
CA ALA A 242 4.30 13.74 15.34
C ALA A 242 2.99 13.05 15.76
N GLN A 243 2.67 11.90 15.16
CA GLN A 243 1.53 11.08 15.58
C GLN A 243 1.69 10.54 17.01
N MET A 244 2.89 10.08 17.36
CA MET A 244 3.23 9.69 18.73
C MET A 244 3.04 10.87 19.71
N ALA A 245 3.52 12.07 19.35
CA ALA A 245 3.33 13.27 20.16
C ALA A 245 1.84 13.62 20.32
N ARG A 246 1.03 13.49 19.26
CA ARG A 246 -0.42 13.74 19.29
C ARG A 246 -1.12 12.83 20.28
N LEU A 247 -0.85 11.52 20.23
CA LEU A 247 -1.47 10.58 21.16
C LEU A 247 -1.02 10.85 22.60
N ALA A 248 0.26 11.10 22.83
CA ALA A 248 0.79 11.43 24.16
C ALA A 248 0.18 12.72 24.74
N ALA A 249 -0.05 13.74 23.91
CA ALA A 249 -0.76 14.95 24.32
C ALA A 249 -2.20 14.65 24.76
N ARG A 250 -2.91 13.77 24.02
CA ARG A 250 -4.29 13.37 24.32
C ARG A 250 -4.41 12.54 25.60
N THR A 251 -3.41 11.72 25.91
CA THR A 251 -3.37 10.89 27.13
C THR A 251 -2.79 11.63 28.34
N GLY A 252 -2.29 12.86 28.15
CA GLY A 252 -1.68 13.66 29.22
C GLY A 252 -0.23 13.28 29.55
N ASP A 253 0.41 12.44 28.72
CA ASP A 253 1.83 12.14 28.82
C ASP A 253 2.68 13.27 28.23
N GLU A 254 2.89 14.31 29.03
CA GLU A 254 3.64 15.50 28.62
C GLU A 254 5.13 15.19 28.35
N VAL A 255 5.70 14.20 29.04
CA VAL A 255 7.11 13.81 28.84
C VAL A 255 7.27 13.11 27.49
N GLY A 256 6.44 12.10 27.23
CA GLY A 256 6.43 11.40 25.95
C GLY A 256 6.10 12.33 24.79
N ARG A 257 5.12 13.23 24.96
CA ARG A 257 4.80 14.27 23.98
C ARG A 257 6.01 15.12 23.65
N ALA A 258 6.71 15.67 24.65
CA ALA A 258 7.86 16.55 24.43
C ALA A 258 9.03 15.83 23.74
N GLN A 259 9.29 14.56 24.10
CA GLN A 259 10.31 13.73 23.46
C GLN A 259 9.99 13.47 21.99
N ALA A 260 8.77 13.02 21.70
CA ALA A 260 8.31 12.75 20.34
C ALA A 260 8.27 14.04 19.50
N ALA A 261 7.80 15.16 20.05
CA ALA A 261 7.77 16.46 19.38
C ALA A 261 9.18 16.96 18.98
N SER A 262 10.19 16.72 19.84
CA SER A 262 11.58 17.06 19.54
C SER A 262 12.09 16.26 18.34
N LYS A 263 11.85 14.94 18.33
CA LYS A 263 12.19 14.06 17.20
C LYS A 263 11.45 14.44 15.92
N ALA A 264 10.15 14.71 16.01
CA ALA A 264 9.33 15.15 14.89
C ALA A 264 9.88 16.43 14.24
N SER A 265 10.27 17.42 15.06
CA SER A 265 10.83 18.69 14.57
C SER A 265 12.23 18.54 13.96
N LEU A 266 13.03 17.59 14.46
CA LEU A 266 14.38 17.32 13.95
C LEU A 266 14.35 16.56 12.63
N LEU A 267 13.47 15.57 12.51
CA LEU A 267 13.41 14.66 11.36
C LEU A 267 12.47 15.16 10.25
N GLY A 268 11.43 15.92 10.59
CA GLY A 268 10.46 16.46 9.65
C GLY A 268 10.61 17.97 9.47
N THR A 269 11.66 18.41 8.78
CA THR A 269 11.98 19.85 8.64
C THR A 269 10.86 20.65 7.98
N ASP A 270 10.14 20.04 7.04
CA ASP A 270 9.03 20.69 6.31
C ASP A 270 7.65 20.34 6.89
N LEU A 271 7.60 19.49 7.93
CA LEU A 271 6.35 18.99 8.49
C LEU A 271 5.46 20.13 8.96
N LYS A 272 5.99 21.12 9.69
CA LYS A 272 5.20 22.26 10.17
C LYS A 272 4.49 22.97 9.02
N GLN A 273 5.24 23.29 7.96
CA GLN A 273 4.72 24.04 6.82
C GLN A 273 3.70 23.23 6.02
N ALA A 274 3.97 21.94 5.80
CA ALA A 274 3.04 21.04 5.13
C ALA A 274 1.70 20.95 5.89
N GLN A 275 1.74 20.76 7.21
CA GLN A 275 0.53 20.65 8.05
C GLN A 275 -0.25 21.98 8.12
N LEU A 276 0.44 23.13 8.22
CA LEU A 276 -0.20 24.45 8.16
C LEU A 276 -0.90 24.69 6.83
N THR A 277 -0.24 24.32 5.72
CA THR A 277 -0.77 24.50 4.36
C THR A 277 -1.99 23.61 4.15
N GLY A 278 -1.89 22.32 4.51
CA GLY A 278 -3.00 21.37 4.42
C GLY A 278 -4.20 21.78 5.28
N ALA A 279 -3.97 22.28 6.50
CA ALA A 279 -5.06 22.70 7.38
C ALA A 279 -5.82 23.92 6.83
N ARG A 280 -5.10 24.88 6.23
CA ARG A 280 -5.73 26.04 5.57
C ARG A 280 -6.50 25.63 4.32
N ALA A 281 -5.93 24.77 3.47
CA ALA A 281 -6.62 24.25 2.30
C ALA A 281 -7.89 23.47 2.69
N SER A 282 -7.83 22.69 3.77
CA SER A 282 -9.00 21.96 4.30
C SER A 282 -10.09 22.94 4.77
N LEU A 283 -9.73 24.03 5.47
CA LEU A 283 -10.68 25.08 5.84
C LEU A 283 -11.31 25.77 4.63
N GLU A 284 -10.53 26.07 3.59
CA GLU A 284 -11.02 26.67 2.35
C GLU A 284 -12.00 25.74 1.61
N ALA A 285 -11.77 24.43 1.66
CA ALA A 285 -12.66 23.41 1.12
C ALA A 285 -13.89 23.11 2.01
N GLY A 286 -13.97 23.67 3.21
CA GLY A 286 -15.03 23.36 4.18
C GLY A 286 -14.86 22.01 4.90
N ASP A 287 -13.71 21.34 4.74
CA ASP A 287 -13.38 20.10 5.46
C ASP A 287 -12.81 20.44 6.84
N HIS A 288 -13.71 20.73 7.77
CA HIS A 288 -13.36 21.07 9.14
C HIS A 288 -12.74 19.88 9.91
N ALA A 289 -13.10 18.65 9.56
CA ALA A 289 -12.58 17.46 10.23
C ALA A 289 -11.08 17.26 9.91
N SER A 290 -10.70 17.37 8.64
CA SER A 290 -9.29 17.32 8.25
C SER A 290 -8.50 18.49 8.83
N ALA A 291 -9.05 19.71 8.79
CA ALA A 291 -8.40 20.87 9.40
C ALA A 291 -8.11 20.66 10.90
N GLN A 292 -9.05 20.09 11.64
CA GLN A 292 -8.89 19.78 13.06
C GLN A 292 -7.81 18.72 13.28
N GLY A 293 -7.80 17.63 12.51
CA GLY A 293 -6.79 16.57 12.63
C GLY A 293 -5.36 17.08 12.39
N LEU A 294 -5.17 17.93 11.39
CA LEU A 294 -3.88 18.57 11.10
C LEU A 294 -3.47 19.55 12.20
N LEU A 295 -4.42 20.30 12.77
CA LEU A 295 -4.19 21.18 13.91
C LEU A 295 -3.79 20.41 15.18
N GLU A 296 -4.37 19.23 15.44
CA GLU A 296 -3.99 18.40 16.59
C GLU A 296 -2.52 18.00 16.53
N LEU A 297 -2.03 17.59 15.36
CA LEU A 297 -0.60 17.30 15.15
C LEU A 297 0.27 18.54 15.40
N LEU A 298 -0.10 19.68 14.82
CA LEU A 298 0.62 20.94 15.00
C LEU A 298 0.69 21.37 16.47
N ARG A 299 -0.43 21.28 17.21
CA ARG A 299 -0.46 21.59 18.64
C ARG A 299 0.37 20.62 19.47
N ALA A 300 0.44 19.35 19.09
CA ALA A 300 1.23 18.36 19.80
C ALA A 300 2.75 18.61 19.67
N VAL A 301 3.20 19.05 18.49
CA VAL A 301 4.62 19.28 18.21
C VAL A 301 5.06 20.71 18.56
N TRP A 302 4.26 21.71 18.19
CA TRP A 302 4.56 23.14 18.36
C TRP A 302 3.46 23.89 19.13
N PRO A 303 3.16 23.52 20.40
CA PRO A 303 2.03 24.06 21.16
C PRO A 303 2.06 25.57 21.44
N ARG A 304 3.21 26.23 21.27
CA ARG A 304 3.42 27.65 21.57
C ARG A 304 3.79 28.48 20.35
N ASP A 305 3.74 27.89 19.17
CA ASP A 305 4.08 28.59 17.94
C ASP A 305 2.94 29.54 17.52
N LEU A 306 3.28 30.77 17.15
CA LEU A 306 2.28 31.80 16.86
C LEU A 306 1.40 31.44 15.66
N GLU A 307 1.96 30.85 14.61
CA GLU A 307 1.18 30.48 13.43
C GLU A 307 0.21 29.34 13.73
N VAL A 308 0.62 28.40 14.59
CA VAL A 308 -0.24 27.31 15.08
C VAL A 308 -1.37 27.87 15.95
N LEU A 309 -1.07 28.83 16.83
CA LEU A 309 -2.08 29.50 17.67
C LEU A 309 -3.05 30.35 16.84
N ASP A 310 -2.60 30.95 15.74
CA ASP A 310 -3.47 31.69 14.83
C ASP A 310 -4.37 30.75 14.02
N LEU A 311 -3.82 29.65 13.48
CA LEU A 311 -4.61 28.61 12.80
C LEU A 311 -5.67 28.02 13.75
N ALA A 312 -5.29 27.75 14.99
CA ALA A 312 -6.21 27.30 16.03
C ALA A 312 -7.47 28.16 16.14
N ARG A 313 -7.30 29.49 16.20
CA ARG A 313 -8.45 30.41 16.28
C ARG A 313 -9.33 30.34 15.03
N LEU A 314 -8.75 30.09 13.85
CA LEU A 314 -9.51 29.95 12.60
C LEU A 314 -10.34 28.66 12.59
N VAL A 315 -9.72 27.53 12.98
CA VAL A 315 -10.42 26.23 13.05
C VAL A 315 -11.52 26.26 14.10
N ASP A 316 -11.25 26.83 15.28
CA ASP A 316 -12.25 26.97 16.36
C ASP A 316 -13.41 27.89 15.91
N ALA A 317 -13.14 28.94 15.12
CA ALA A 317 -14.19 29.83 14.61
C ALA A 317 -15.05 29.19 13.50
N ALA A 318 -14.48 28.26 12.72
CA ALA A 318 -15.19 27.57 11.64
C ALA A 318 -16.05 26.39 12.12
N THR A 319 -15.79 25.88 13.33
CA THR A 319 -16.50 24.72 13.91
C THR A 319 -17.61 25.09 14.90
N ASN A 320 -17.74 26.38 15.24
CA ASN A 320 -18.80 26.94 16.10
C ASN A 320 -19.94 27.54 15.26
#